data_AF-A0A1M6XN80-F1
#
_entry.id   AF-A0A1M6XN80-F1
#
_cell.length_a   1.000
_cell.length_b   1.000
_cell.length_c   1.000
_cell.angle_alpha   90.00
_cell.angle_beta   90.00
_cell.angle_gamma   90.00
#
_symmetry.space_group_name_H-M   'P 1'
#
loop_
_entity.id
_entity.type
_entity.pdbx_description
1 polymer ?
#
loop_
_entity_poly.entity_id
_entity_poly.type
_entity_poly.pdbx_seq_one_letter_code
_entity_poly.pdbx_strand_id
1 'polypeptide(L)' 'MVVIGIDPRKRSRTAVAVDEAGRQLGQLTVCSDPQGLLRLWAWASRFGPDRRWAVEDGRGIAGRLVRTLIGQGAAVV' A
#
# COMPACT_ATOMS: atom_id res chain seq x y z
N MET A 1 9.95 -9.06 8.14
CA MET A 1 8.73 -8.25 7.96
C MET A 1 8.99 -7.05 7.05
N VAL A 2 8.06 -6.72 6.13
CA VAL A 2 8.08 -5.47 5.33
C VAL A 2 6.87 -4.62 5.66
N VAL A 3 7.05 -3.31 5.81
CA VAL A 3 5.94 -2.36 5.93
C VAL A 3 5.80 -1.58 4.64
N ILE A 4 4.59 -1.53 4.10
CA ILE A 4 4.24 -0.72 2.94
C ILE A 4 3.46 0.49 3.42
N GLY A 5 4.11 1.65 3.43
CA GLY A 5 3.47 2.94 3.70
C GLY A 5 2.74 3.45 2.45
N ILE A 6 1.53 3.98 2.61
CA ILE A 6 0.74 4.60 1.55
C ILE A 6 0.47 6.07 1.89
N ASP A 7 0.88 7.00 1.02
CA ASP A 7 0.40 8.40 0.96
C ASP A 7 -0.71 8.48 -0.10
N PRO A 8 -2.00 8.53 0.29
CA PRO A 8 -3.10 8.65 -0.64
C PRO A 8 -3.41 10.12 -0.98
N ARG A 9 -3.42 10.42 -2.29
CA ARG A 9 -3.90 11.68 -2.85
C ARG A 9 -5.16 11.45 -3.69
N LYS A 10 -5.88 12.54 -3.99
CA LYS A 10 -7.14 12.49 -4.76
C LYS A 10 -7.02 11.73 -6.09
N ARG A 11 -5.89 11.84 -6.78
CA ARG A 11 -5.65 11.24 -8.11
C ARG A 11 -4.52 10.23 -8.17
N SER A 12 -3.69 10.14 -7.14
CA SER A 12 -2.55 9.24 -7.09
C SER A 12 -2.36 8.68 -5.70
N ARG A 13 -1.61 7.60 -5.58
CA ARG A 13 -1.17 7.03 -4.30
C ARG A 13 0.29 6.67 -4.43
N THR A 14 1.10 7.08 -3.47
CA THR A 14 2.51 6.68 -3.41
C THR A 14 2.67 5.62 -2.34
N ALA A 15 3.27 4.51 -2.72
CA ALA A 15 3.60 3.39 -1.86
C ALA A 15 5.10 3.31 -1.67
N VAL A 16 5.55 3.10 -0.43
CA VAL A 16 6.96 2.89 -0.09
C VAL A 16 7.08 1.63 0.75
N ALA A 17 7.91 0.69 0.32
CA ALA A 17 8.22 -0.51 1.08
C ALA A 17 9.49 -0.27 1.89
N VAL A 18 9.44 -0.58 3.20
CA VAL A 18 10.59 -0.50 4.11
C VAL A 18 10.80 -1.82 4.85
N ASP A 19 12.05 -2.13 5.16
CA ASP A 19 12.39 -3.22 6.08
C ASP A 19 12.24 -2.80 7.56
N GLU A 20 12.53 -3.72 8.48
CA GLU A 20 12.43 -3.49 9.93
C GLU A 20 13.41 -2.43 10.45
N ALA A 21 14.50 -2.17 9.73
CA ALA A 21 15.45 -1.11 10.04
C ALA A 21 15.04 0.24 9.42
N GLY A 22 13.87 0.31 8.76
CA GLY A 22 13.38 1.50 8.09
C GLY A 22 14.06 1.79 6.75
N ARG A 23 14.85 0.86 6.21
CA ARG A 23 15.52 1.05 4.92
C ARG A 23 14.49 0.91 3.79
N GLN A 24 14.49 1.86 2.87
CA GLN A 24 13.63 1.80 1.69
C GLN A 24 14.06 0.66 0.77
N LEU A 25 13.13 -0.28 0.52
CA LEU A 25 13.28 -1.41 -0.40
C LEU A 25 12.73 -1.09 -1.80
N GLY A 26 11.80 -0.14 -1.88
CA GLY A 26 11.23 0.31 -3.15
C GLY A 26 10.14 1.35 -2.98
N GLN A 27 9.78 1.98 -4.08
CA GLN A 27 8.71 2.96 -4.16
C GLN A 27 7.91 2.78 -5.45
N LEU A 28 6.60 3.03 -5.39
CA LEU A 28 5.71 3.04 -6.55
C LEU A 28 4.65 4.12 -6.38
N THR A 29 4.45 4.93 -7.42
CA THR A 29 3.28 5.83 -7.51
C THR A 29 2.30 5.29 -8.55
N VAL A 30 1.03 5.17 -8.16
CA VAL A 30 -0.07 4.71 -9.03
C VAL A 30 -1.22 5.70 -9.06
N CYS A 31 -2.06 5.63 -10.10
CA CYS A 31 -3.31 6.38 -10.15
C CYS A 31 -4.29 5.89 -9.07
N SER A 32 -5.20 6.77 -8.64
CA SER A 32 -6.20 6.46 -7.62
C SER A 32 -7.39 5.62 -8.11
N ASP A 33 -7.17 4.73 -9.08
CA ASP A 33 -8.19 3.94 -9.80
C ASP A 33 -7.97 2.41 -9.64
N PRO A 34 -8.85 1.54 -10.20
CA PRO A 34 -8.70 0.09 -10.10
C PRO A 34 -7.42 -0.47 -10.76
N GLN A 35 -6.96 0.11 -11.86
CA GLN A 35 -5.74 -0.35 -12.55
C GLN A 35 -4.50 -0.03 -11.71
N GLY A 36 -4.48 1.15 -11.08
CA GLY A 36 -3.48 1.53 -10.10
C GLY A 36 -3.45 0.56 -8.90
N LEU A 37 -4.61 0.10 -8.44
CA LEU A 37 -4.67 -0.90 -7.36
C LEU A 37 -4.07 -2.24 -7.77
N LEU A 38 -4.37 -2.75 -8.96
CA LEU A 38 -3.76 -3.98 -9.48
C LEU A 38 -2.24 -3.86 -9.59
N ARG A 39 -1.75 -2.72 -10.09
CA ARG A 39 -0.31 -2.42 -10.16
C ARG A 39 0.34 -2.36 -8.79
N LEU A 40 -0.33 -1.75 -7.81
CA LEU A 40 0.13 -1.69 -6.44
C LEU A 40 0.26 -3.10 -5.83
N TRP A 41 -0.72 -3.98 -6.06
CA TRP A 41 -0.69 -5.36 -5.60
C TRP A 41 0.42 -6.19 -6.26
N ALA A 42 0.57 -6.08 -7.59
CA ALA A 42 1.63 -6.76 -8.33
C ALA A 42 3.03 -6.29 -7.92
N TRP A 43 3.18 -5.02 -7.58
CA TRP A 43 4.43 -4.50 -7.02
C TRP A 43 4.68 -4.99 -5.60
N ALA A 44 3.65 -5.00 -4.75
CA ALA A 44 3.75 -5.43 -3.36
C ALA A 44 4.07 -6.94 -3.20
N SER A 45 3.66 -7.78 -4.16
CA SER A 45 3.94 -9.23 -4.11
C SER A 45 5.44 -9.56 -4.15
N ARG A 46 6.27 -8.64 -4.66
CA ARG A 46 7.74 -8.78 -4.71
C ARG A 46 8.40 -8.81 -3.33
N PHE A 47 7.70 -8.36 -2.28
CA PHE A 47 8.21 -8.30 -0.90
C PHE A 47 7.75 -9.49 -0.03
N GLY A 48 7.12 -10.49 -0.63
CA GLY A 48 6.66 -11.69 0.08
C GLY A 48 5.35 -11.51 0.86
N PRO A 49 4.85 -12.60 1.46
CA PRO A 49 3.56 -12.61 2.16
C PRO A 49 3.59 -11.92 3.54
N ASP A 50 4.76 -11.89 4.20
CA ASP A 50 4.95 -11.22 5.50
C ASP A 50 5.12 -9.70 5.35
N ARG A 51 4.02 -9.05 4.95
CA ARG A 51 3.94 -7.60 4.77
C ARG A 51 2.74 -6.99 5.47
N ARG A 52 2.94 -5.80 6.03
CA ARG A 52 1.90 -4.97 6.64
C ARG A 52 1.72 -3.69 5.83
N TRP A 53 0.53 -3.10 5.89
CA TRP A 53 0.18 -1.87 5.19
C TRP A 53 -0.10 -0.78 6.20
N ALA A 54 0.68 0.30 6.15
CA ALA A 54 0.43 1.52 6.90
C ALA A 54 -0.18 2.54 5.93
N VAL A 55 -1.44 2.92 6.13
CA VAL A 55 -2.12 3.85 5.22
C VAL A 55 -2.28 5.20 5.92
N GLU A 56 -1.64 6.23 5.38
CA GLU A 56 -1.83 7.61 5.85
C GLU A 56 -3.29 7.99 5.63
N ASP A 57 -4.00 8.36 6.70
CA ASP A 57 -5.44 8.58 6.73
C ASP A 57 -6.28 7.36 6.29
N GLY A 58 -6.61 6.48 7.24
CA GLY A 58 -7.53 5.35 7.00
C GLY A 58 -8.98 5.73 6.69
N ARG A 59 -9.32 7.03 6.65
CA ARG A 59 -10.64 7.58 6.34
C ARG A 59 -10.56 8.39 5.03
N GLY A 60 -11.63 9.10 4.67
CA GLY A 60 -11.63 9.97 3.49
C GLY A 60 -11.23 9.28 2.17
N ILE A 61 -10.16 9.78 1.54
CA ILE A 61 -9.70 9.37 0.20
C ILE A 61 -9.12 7.93 0.19
N ALA A 62 -8.59 7.45 1.31
CA ALA A 62 -8.01 6.11 1.41
C ALA A 62 -9.01 5.03 1.83
N GLY A 63 -10.20 5.39 2.32
CA GLY A 63 -11.14 4.43 2.90
C GLY A 63 -11.54 3.27 1.96
N ARG A 64 -11.64 3.53 0.65
CA ARG A 64 -11.88 2.44 -0.35
C ARG A 64 -10.69 1.50 -0.44
N LEU A 65 -9.46 2.04 -0.46
CA LEU A 65 -8.23 1.23 -0.51
C LEU A 65 -8.15 0.33 0.73
N VAL A 66 -8.32 0.89 1.92
CA VAL A 66 -8.24 0.15 3.20
C VAL A 66 -9.23 -1.02 3.21
N ARG A 67 -10.50 -0.77 2.83
CA ARG A 67 -11.51 -1.83 2.74
C ARG A 67 -11.11 -2.93 1.75
N THR A 68 -10.53 -2.57 0.60
CA THR A 68 -10.06 -3.57 -0.36
C THR A 68 -8.86 -4.35 0.15
N LEU A 69 -7.91 -3.71 0.83
CA LEU A 69 -6.77 -4.39 1.44
C LEU A 69 -7.23 -5.42 2.47
N ILE A 70 -8.11 -5.02 3.41
CA ILE A 70 -8.68 -5.90 4.43
C ILE A 70 -9.46 -7.04 3.77
N GLY A 71 -10.30 -6.74 2.76
CA GLY A 71 -11.07 -7.75 2.03
C GLY A 71 -10.21 -8.77 1.27
N GLN A 72 -8.94 -8.47 1.02
CA GLN A 72 -7.96 -9.38 0.42
C GLN A 72 -7.06 -10.06 1.47
N GLY A 73 -7.40 -9.96 2.75
CA GLY A 73 -6.66 -10.57 3.86
C GLY A 73 -5.36 -9.84 4.21
N ALA A 74 -5.14 -8.61 3.72
CA ALA A 74 -3.95 -7.85 4.06
C ALA A 74 -4.01 -7.35 5.50
N ALA A 75 -2.87 -7.42 6.21
CA ALA A 75 -2.71 -6.80 7.51
C ALA A 75 -2.53 -5.27 7.35
N VAL A 76 -3.57 -4.52 7.70
CA VAL A 76 -3.53 -3.05 7.75
C VAL A 76 -3.34 -2.62 9.21
N VAL A 77 -2.39 -1.72 9.47
CA VAL A 77 -2.05 -1.21 10.81
C VAL A 77 -2.33 0.28 10.94
#